data_AF-A0A4Q3HP76-F1
#
_entry.id   AF-A0A4Q3HP76-F1
#
_cell.length_a   1.000
_cell.length_b   1.000
_cell.length_c   1.000
_cell.angle_alpha   90.00
_cell.angle_beta   90.00
_cell.angle_gamma   90.00
#
_symmetry.space_group_name_H-M   'P 1'
#
loop_
_entity.id
_entity.type
_entity.pdbx_description
1 polymer ?
#
loop_
_entity_poly.entity_id
_entity_poly.type
_entity_poly.pdbx_seq_one_letter_code
_entity_poly.pdbx_strand_id
1 'polypeptide(L)' 'VLNRAGTTFKKLPETDKLDLDREKAIALMAAQPSMIKRPILKADGKLIVGFKPENYAATFTET' A
#
# COMPACT_ATOMS: atom_id res chain seq x y z
N VAL A 1 0.60 -3.54 0.87
CA VAL A 1 0.23 -2.53 -0.16
C VAL A 1 -1.03 -1.75 0.19
N LEU A 2 -2.07 -2.37 0.77
CA LEU A 2 -3.27 -1.66 1.21
C LEU A 2 -2.99 -0.65 2.35
N ASN A 3 -3.58 0.54 2.26
CA ASN A 3 -3.50 1.63 3.23
C ASN A 3 -4.71 1.62 4.17
N ARG A 4 -4.65 0.78 5.21
CA ARG A 4 -5.71 0.70 6.23
C ARG A 4 -5.82 1.94 7.13
N ALA A 5 -4.75 2.73 7.24
CA ALA A 5 -4.73 3.94 8.05
C ALA A 5 -5.37 5.14 7.33
N GLY A 6 -5.49 5.08 6.00
CA GLY A 6 -6.04 6.13 5.16
C GLY A 6 -7.53 6.37 5.39
N THR A 7 -7.97 7.61 5.15
CA THR A 7 -9.37 8.01 5.29
C THR A 7 -10.29 7.22 4.36
N THR A 8 -9.83 6.89 3.16
CA THR A 8 -10.57 6.08 2.19
C THR A 8 -10.95 4.71 2.76
N PHE A 9 -10.01 3.99 3.37
CA PHE A 9 -10.28 2.71 4.01
C PHE A 9 -11.19 2.86 5.25
N LYS A 10 -10.94 3.89 6.07
CA LYS A 10 -11.75 4.14 7.28
C LYS A 10 -13.22 4.45 6.95
N LYS A 11 -13.47 5.13 5.82
CA LYS A 11 -14.81 5.48 5.32
C LYS A 11 -15.53 4.32 4.62
N LEU A 12 -14.89 3.17 4.42
CA LEU A 12 -15.57 2.01 3.86
C LEU A 12 -16.75 1.58 4.75
N PRO A 13 -17.85 1.10 4.16
CA PRO A 13 -18.88 0.38 4.88
C PRO A 13 -18.29 -0.79 5.67
N GLU A 14 -18.88 -1.13 6.82
CA GLU A 14 -18.39 -2.25 7.64
C GLU A 14 -18.46 -3.59 6.88
N THR A 15 -19.44 -3.76 6.00
CA THR A 15 -19.55 -4.93 5.10
C THR A 15 -18.34 -5.12 4.21
N ASP A 16 -17.68 -4.02 3.80
CA ASP A 16 -16.51 -4.05 2.94
C ASP A 16 -15.23 -4.30 3.73
N LYS A 17 -15.25 -4.07 5.05
CA LYS A 17 -14.14 -4.35 5.97
C LYS A 17 -14.17 -5.78 6.52
N LEU A 18 -15.36 -6.37 6.66
CA LEU A 18 -15.55 -7.76 7.07
C LEU A 18 -14.97 -8.72 6.02
N ASP A 19 -14.35 -9.81 6.50
CA ASP A 19 -13.78 -10.89 5.69
C ASP A 19 -12.94 -10.39 4.51
N LEU A 20 -12.10 -9.39 4.78
CA LEU A 20 -11.26 -8.74 3.75
C LEU A 20 -10.14 -9.69 3.29
N ASP A 21 -10.44 -10.47 2.25
CA ASP A 21 -9.50 -11.34 1.57
C ASP A 21 -8.66 -10.61 0.50
N ARG A 22 -7.85 -11.38 -0.23
CA ARG A 22 -6.97 -10.87 -1.28
C ARG A 22 -7.73 -10.27 -2.46
N GLU A 23 -8.76 -10.96 -2.96
CA GLU A 23 -9.50 -10.55 -4.16
C GLU A 23 -10.31 -9.29 -3.87
N LYS A 24 -11.01 -9.27 -2.73
CA LYS A 24 -11.75 -8.10 -2.24
C LYS A 24 -10.83 -6.91 -2.02
N ALA A 25 -9.66 -7.11 -1.42
CA ALA A 25 -8.68 -6.03 -1.26
C ALA A 25 -8.17 -5.48 -2.60
N ILE A 26 -7.94 -6.34 -3.60
CA ILE A 26 -7.54 -5.91 -4.95
C ILE A 26 -8.66 -5.11 -5.61
N ALA A 27 -9.90 -5.60 -5.57
CA ALA A 27 -11.06 -4.91 -6.12
C ALA A 27 -11.25 -3.52 -5.49
N LEU A 28 -11.16 -3.43 -4.16
CA LEU A 28 -11.23 -2.16 -3.43
C LEU A 28 -10.09 -1.21 -3.80
N MET A 29 -8.85 -1.70 -3.90
CA MET A 29 -7.71 -0.87 -4.32
C MET A 29 -7.81 -0.41 -5.78
N ALA A 30 -8.38 -1.21 -6.67
CA ALA A 30 -8.62 -0.85 -8.06
C ALA A 30 -9.73 0.22 -8.18
N ALA A 31 -10.82 0.05 -7.42
CA ALA A 31 -11.93 1.00 -7.39
C ALA A 31 -11.55 2.34 -6.74
N GLN A 32 -10.70 2.31 -5.70
CA GLN A 32 -10.27 3.51 -4.96
C GLN A 32 -8.73 3.53 -4.81
N PRO A 33 -7.99 4.03 -5.82
CA PRO A 33 -6.52 3.95 -5.86
C PRO A 33 -5.78 4.64 -4.72
N SER A 34 -6.40 5.56 -3.98
CA SER A 34 -5.84 6.17 -2.76
C SER A 34 -5.67 5.17 -1.61
N MET A 35 -6.33 4.01 -1.68
CA MET A 35 -6.11 2.90 -0.75
C MET A 35 -4.80 2.15 -1.01
N ILE A 36 -4.09 2.42 -2.09
CA ILE A 36 -2.77 1.85 -2.33
C ILE A 36 -1.74 2.73 -1.61
N LYS A 37 -0.95 2.15 -0.71
CA LYS A 37 0.18 2.86 -0.07
C LYS A 37 1.14 3.33 -1.15
N ARG A 38 1.46 4.62 -1.13
CA ARG A 38 2.44 5.25 -2.02
C ARG A 38 3.56 5.91 -1.19
N PRO A 39 4.76 6.07 -1.75
CA PRO A 39 5.25 5.55 -3.04
C PRO A 39 5.38 4.01 -3.08
N ILE A 40 5.44 3.43 -4.28
CA ILE A 40 5.81 2.02 -4.50
C ILE A 40 7.00 2.00 -5.46
N LEU A 41 8.11 1.41 -5.04
CA LEU A 41 9.35 1.36 -5.82
C LEU A 41 9.78 -0.09 -6.00
N LYS A 42 10.32 -0.38 -7.18
CA LYS A 42 11.03 -1.63 -7.46
C LYS A 42 12.49 -1.27 -7.73
N ALA A 43 13.39 -1.73 -6.87
CA ALA A 43 14.83 -1.48 -6.96
C ALA A 43 15.57 -2.72 -6.45
N ASP A 44 16.65 -3.13 -7.13
CA ASP A 44 17.49 -4.28 -6.76
C ASP A 44 16.72 -5.57 -6.46
N GLY A 45 15.69 -5.86 -7.26
CA GLY A 45 14.82 -7.03 -7.06
C GLY A 45 13.90 -6.94 -5.84
N LYS A 46 13.94 -5.85 -5.06
CA LYS A 46 13.10 -5.58 -3.90
C LYS A 46 11.91 -4.70 -4.27
N LEU A 47 10.80 -4.91 -3.57
CA LEU A 47 9.61 -4.05 -3.63
C LEU A 47 9.51 -3.23 -2.34
N ILE A 48 9.65 -1.92 -2.45
CA ILE A 48 9.51 -0.97 -1.34
C ILE A 48 8.13 -0.34 -1.40
N VAL A 49 7.42 -0.36 -0.28
CA VAL A 49 6.07 0.21 -0.16
C VAL A 49 6.04 1.25 0.94
N GLY A 50 5.74 2.50 0.56
CA GLY A 50 5.81 3.68 1.42
C GLY A 50 7.21 4.30 1.43
N PHE A 51 7.33 5.41 2.16
CA PHE A 51 8.61 6.06 2.44
C PHE A 51 9.06 5.74 3.86
N LYS A 52 10.27 5.19 3.98
CA LYS A 52 10.99 5.03 5.23
C LYS A 52 12.46 5.35 4.97
N PRO A 53 13.05 6.36 5.64
CA PRO A 53 14.43 6.77 5.39
C PRO A 53 15.42 5.60 5.46
N GLU A 54 15.30 4.74 6.48
CA GLU A 54 16.15 3.55 6.67
C GLU A 54 16.14 2.58 5.47
N ASN A 55 14.95 2.29 4.92
CA ASN A 55 14.80 1.37 3.78
C ASN A 55 15.34 1.99 2.49
N TYR A 56 15.20 3.31 2.34
CA TYR A 56 15.69 4.03 1.17
C TYR A 56 17.21 4.10 1.21
N ALA A 57 17.81 4.46 2.34
CA ALA A 57 19.26 4.49 2.50
C ALA A 57 19.90 3.11 2.26
N ALA A 58 19.26 2.03 2.74
CA ALA A 58 19.74 0.67 2.52
C ALA A 58 19.58 0.16 1.08
N THR A 59 18.70 0.77 0.27
CA THR A 59 18.44 0.34 -1.11
C THR A 59 19.09 1.24 -2.14
N PHE A 60 19.19 2.54 -1.85
CA PHE A 60 19.79 3.54 -2.72
C PHE A 60 21.01 4.11 -2.01
N THR A 61 22.10 3.35 -2.00
CA THR A 61 23.40 3.88 -1.58
C THR A 61 23.98 4.70 -2.74
N GLU A 62 24.37 5.95 -2.48
CA GLU A 62 25.05 6.80 -3.46
C GLU A 62 26.32 6.10 -3.96
N THR A 63 26.54 6.17 -5.28
CA THR A 63 27.79 5.74 -5.93
C THR A 63 28.73 6.93 -6.05
#